data_AF-A0A7W7EWW9-F1
#
_entry.id   AF-A0A7W7EWW9-F1
#
_cell.length_a   1.000
_cell.length_b   1.000
_cell.length_c   1.000
_cell.angle_alpha   90.00
_cell.angle_beta   90.00
_cell.angle_gamma   90.00
#
_symmetry.space_group_name_H-M   'P 1'
#
loop_
_entity.id
_entity.type
_entity.pdbx_description
1 polymer ?
#
loop_
_entity_poly.entity_id
_entity_poly.type
_entity_poly.pdbx_seq_one_letter_code
_entity_poly.pdbx_strand_id
1 'polypeptide(L)'
;MHNAAAALRFAAALAVLLVTDGSVAKPARTRPSPPASSCADGERVVYSCRFGMKIGSICLGRNSLHYRFGRPGRPDITVSSSPDWSNIHTGGNRSQGGLNQDYIRFTNGKTHYVVHVDETGSLNENPGIASSGIEVLEGETGSATLASLRCKSAARFNAKAFFDLNRSAPAAWNGAEVPGGPFEMIY
;
A
#
# COMPACT_ATOMS: atom_id res chain seq x y z
N MET A 1 73.21 19.50 74.15
CA MET A 1 74.51 19.00 73.65
C MET A 1 74.22 17.82 72.73
N HIS A 2 74.67 17.90 71.47
CA HIS A 2 74.77 16.84 70.45
C HIS A 2 73.46 16.12 70.02
N ASN A 3 72.87 16.43 68.86
CA ASN A 3 73.23 16.14 67.45
C ASN A 3 72.86 14.73 66.94
N ALA A 4 72.33 14.77 65.70
CA ALA A 4 72.29 13.76 64.65
C ALA A 4 71.15 12.70 64.69
N ALA A 5 70.58 12.22 63.59
CA ALA A 5 70.42 12.60 62.18
C ALA A 5 69.78 11.38 61.48
N ALA A 6 68.93 11.64 60.47
CA ALA A 6 68.51 10.71 59.39
C ALA A 6 67.64 9.49 59.81
N ALA A 7 66.80 8.91 58.95
CA ALA A 7 66.72 8.93 57.50
C ALA A 7 65.28 8.76 57.00
N LEU A 8 64.98 9.47 55.91
CA LEU A 8 63.83 9.29 55.04
C LEU A 8 63.78 7.86 54.47
N ARG A 9 62.57 7.30 54.34
CA ARG A 9 62.28 6.28 53.33
C ARG A 9 61.12 6.73 52.44
N PHE A 10 61.43 6.86 51.16
CA PHE A 10 60.52 7.04 50.04
C PHE A 10 59.71 5.75 49.81
N ALA A 11 58.41 5.90 49.57
CA ALA A 11 57.61 4.93 48.83
C ALA A 11 56.62 5.72 47.95
N ALA A 12 57.01 5.98 46.70
CA ALA A 12 56.14 6.55 45.69
C ALA A 12 55.36 5.41 45.03
N ALA A 13 54.04 5.39 45.24
CA ALA A 13 53.14 4.46 44.55
C ALA A 13 52.87 4.99 43.12
N LEU A 14 53.24 4.20 42.12
CA LEU A 14 52.85 4.41 40.72
C LEU A 14 51.36 4.06 40.57
N ALA A 15 50.52 5.06 40.31
CA ALA A 15 49.15 4.85 39.85
C ALA A 15 49.14 4.87 38.32
N VAL A 16 48.90 3.71 37.70
CA VAL A 16 48.68 3.57 36.25
C VAL A 16 47.20 3.84 35.97
N LEU A 17 46.90 4.98 35.36
CA LEU A 17 45.58 5.30 34.82
C LEU A 17 45.42 4.62 33.45
N LEU A 18 44.59 3.56 33.41
CA LEU A 18 44.11 2.95 32.17
C LEU A 18 43.08 3.89 31.53
N VAL A 19 43.51 4.61 30.48
CA VAL A 19 42.62 5.33 29.58
C VAL A 19 41.93 4.31 28.69
N THR A 20 40.68 3.97 28.99
CA THR A 20 39.83 3.19 28.07
C THR A 20 39.28 4.14 27.01
N ASP A 21 39.79 4.04 25.77
CA ASP A 21 39.19 4.64 24.58
C ASP A 21 37.80 4.00 24.34
N GLY A 22 36.79 4.57 24.99
CA GLY A 22 35.40 4.25 24.73
C GLY A 22 34.99 4.75 23.34
N SER A 23 35.13 3.88 22.33
CA SER A 23 34.47 4.10 21.04
C SER A 23 32.96 4.08 21.25
N VAL A 24 32.36 5.26 21.43
CA VAL A 24 30.91 5.45 21.41
C VAL A 24 30.44 5.14 19.99
N ALA A 25 29.95 3.92 19.79
CA ALA A 25 29.31 3.51 18.54
C ALA A 25 28.15 4.46 18.26
N LYS A 26 28.26 5.23 17.16
CA LYS A 26 27.22 6.14 16.70
C LYS A 26 25.95 5.31 16.44
N PRO A 27 24.79 5.66 17.03
CA PRO A 27 23.57 4.87 16.84
C PRO A 27 23.26 4.80 15.34
N ALA A 28 23.16 3.57 14.83
CA ALA A 28 22.73 3.34 13.46
C ALA A 28 21.34 3.96 13.28
N ARG A 29 21.23 4.96 12.40
CA ARG A 29 19.92 5.51 12.04
C ARG A 29 19.16 4.41 11.29
N THR A 30 18.22 3.76 11.99
CA THR A 30 17.23 2.89 11.36
C THR A 30 16.46 3.74 10.36
N ARG A 31 16.69 3.51 9.06
CA ARG A 31 15.96 4.23 8.02
C ARG A 31 14.52 3.70 8.05
N PRO A 32 13.50 4.57 8.11
CA PRO A 32 12.12 4.12 8.08
C PRO A 32 11.89 3.26 6.84
N SER A 33 11.29 2.08 7.03
CA SER A 33 10.86 1.25 5.90
C SER A 33 9.90 2.07 5.03
N PRO A 34 10.01 2.00 3.69
CA PRO A 34 9.07 2.67 2.81
C PRO A 34 7.64 2.25 3.15
N PRO A 35 6.67 3.17 3.14
CA PRO A 35 5.29 2.82 3.47
C PRO A 35 4.78 1.76 2.49
N ALA A 36 4.04 0.79 3.03
CA ALA A 36 3.49 -0.34 2.27
C ALA A 36 2.28 0.06 1.43
N SER A 37 1.64 1.20 1.74
CA SER A 37 0.50 1.75 1.01
C SER A 37 0.62 3.27 0.88
N SER A 38 -0.24 3.85 0.03
CA SER A 38 -0.40 5.31 -0.09
C SER A 38 -1.57 5.84 0.76
N CYS A 39 -2.08 5.06 1.71
CA CYS A 39 -3.17 5.48 2.59
C CYS A 39 -2.68 6.39 3.70
N ALA A 40 -3.48 7.39 4.03
CA ALA A 40 -3.22 8.36 5.09
C ALA A 40 -3.60 7.78 6.46
N ASP A 41 -3.16 8.45 7.53
CA ASP A 41 -3.52 8.06 8.88
C ASP A 41 -5.05 8.09 9.07
N GLY A 42 -5.59 7.03 9.69
CA GLY A 42 -7.03 6.86 9.90
C GLY A 42 -7.79 6.26 8.71
N GLU A 43 -7.15 6.10 7.54
CA GLU A 43 -7.72 5.35 6.43
C GLU A 43 -7.38 3.86 6.52
N ARG A 44 -8.28 3.03 6.02
CA ARG A 44 -8.09 1.58 5.94
C ARG A 44 -7.67 1.19 4.53
N VAL A 45 -6.66 0.34 4.43
CA VAL A 45 -6.20 -0.19 3.13
C VAL A 45 -7.22 -1.21 2.62
N VAL A 46 -7.87 -0.91 1.50
CA VAL A 46 -8.72 -1.86 0.75
C VAL A 46 -7.86 -2.65 -0.22
N TYR A 47 -6.94 -1.98 -0.91
CA TYR A 47 -6.00 -2.58 -1.85
C TYR A 47 -4.65 -1.89 -1.74
N SER A 48 -3.56 -2.64 -1.90
CA SER A 48 -2.25 -2.05 -2.13
C SER A 48 -1.33 -2.99 -2.89
N CYS A 49 -0.66 -2.47 -3.91
CA CYS A 49 0.37 -3.20 -4.64
C CYS A 49 1.49 -2.27 -5.13
N ARG A 50 2.73 -2.80 -5.19
CA ARG A 50 3.87 -2.13 -5.81
C ARG A 50 3.93 -2.42 -7.31
N PHE A 51 4.07 -1.34 -8.09
CA PHE A 51 4.30 -1.34 -9.53
C PHE A 51 5.66 -0.68 -9.80
N GLY A 52 6.72 -1.49 -9.75
CA GLY A 52 8.10 -1.00 -9.75
C GLY A 52 8.38 -0.09 -8.53
N MET A 53 8.71 1.17 -8.80
CA MET A 53 8.96 2.17 -7.75
C MET A 53 7.68 2.85 -7.22
N LYS A 54 6.53 2.60 -7.85
CA LYS A 54 5.26 3.21 -7.48
C LYS A 54 4.39 2.23 -6.68
N ILE A 55 3.43 2.77 -5.95
CA ILE A 55 2.41 2.04 -5.20
C ILE A 55 1.05 2.52 -5.68
N GLY A 56 0.21 1.57 -6.08
CA GLY A 56 -1.22 1.79 -6.24
C GLY A 56 -1.95 1.37 -4.97
N SER A 57 -2.89 2.17 -4.48
CA SER A 57 -3.66 1.86 -3.28
C SER A 57 -5.10 2.35 -3.39
N ILE A 58 -6.00 1.59 -2.77
CA ILE A 58 -7.37 2.02 -2.48
C ILE A 58 -7.49 2.18 -0.97
N CYS A 59 -7.91 3.35 -0.55
CA CYS A 59 -7.95 3.76 0.85
C CYS A 59 -9.35 4.16 1.24
N LEU A 60 -9.92 3.46 2.21
CA LEU A 60 -11.25 3.70 2.74
C LEU A 60 -11.18 4.59 3.98
N GLY A 61 -11.66 5.81 3.83
CA GLY A 61 -11.91 6.74 4.93
C GLY A 61 -13.25 6.45 5.61
N ARG A 62 -13.73 7.40 6.42
CA ARG A 62 -15.03 7.27 7.10
C ARG A 62 -16.19 7.26 6.10
N ASN A 63 -16.22 8.27 5.23
CA ASN A 63 -17.27 8.52 4.23
C ASN A 63 -16.68 8.79 2.84
N SER A 64 -15.45 8.34 2.59
CA SER A 64 -14.73 8.59 1.34
C SER A 64 -13.92 7.36 0.93
N LEU A 65 -13.73 7.23 -0.37
CA LEU A 65 -12.83 6.24 -0.97
C LEU A 65 -11.80 6.97 -1.82
N HIS A 66 -10.53 6.63 -1.68
CA HIS A 66 -9.45 7.25 -2.44
C HIS A 66 -8.67 6.21 -3.22
N TYR A 67 -8.53 6.44 -4.51
CA TYR A 67 -7.51 5.80 -5.34
C TYR A 67 -6.26 6.68 -5.33
N ARG A 68 -5.11 6.10 -5.03
CA ARG A 68 -3.82 6.80 -5.04
C ARG A 68 -2.77 5.97 -5.76
N PHE A 69 -2.04 6.60 -6.67
CA PHE A 69 -0.97 5.97 -7.40
C PHE A 69 0.25 6.89 -7.48
N GLY A 70 1.42 6.40 -7.12
CA GLY A 70 2.66 7.18 -7.21
C GLY A 70 3.76 6.65 -6.31
N ARG A 71 4.75 7.49 -6.01
CA ARG A 71 5.85 7.10 -5.13
C ARG A 71 5.37 6.93 -3.68
N PRO A 72 6.03 6.09 -2.86
CA PRO A 72 5.69 5.94 -1.45
C PRO A 72 5.69 7.30 -0.73
N GLY A 73 4.58 7.66 -0.09
CA GLY A 73 4.39 8.94 0.61
C GLY A 73 4.23 10.17 -0.30
N ARG A 74 4.24 9.99 -1.63
CA ARG A 74 4.07 11.07 -2.63
C ARG A 74 3.28 10.54 -3.83
N PRO A 75 1.95 10.41 -3.72
CA PRO A 75 1.12 9.97 -4.83
C PRO A 75 1.18 11.00 -5.97
N ASP A 76 1.36 10.51 -7.20
CA ASP A 76 1.35 11.32 -8.42
C ASP A 76 -0.10 11.57 -8.89
N ILE A 77 -0.98 10.60 -8.60
CA ILE A 77 -2.40 10.59 -8.92
C ILE A 77 -3.18 10.35 -7.63
N THR A 78 -4.19 11.18 -7.39
CA THR A 78 -5.19 10.96 -6.34
C THR A 78 -6.57 11.22 -6.92
N VAL A 79 -7.44 10.21 -6.83
CA VAL A 79 -8.86 10.32 -7.19
C VAL A 79 -9.66 10.01 -5.94
N SER A 80 -10.56 10.93 -5.57
CA SER A 80 -11.47 10.75 -4.44
C SER A 80 -12.86 10.40 -4.95
N SER A 81 -13.60 9.64 -4.16
CA SER A 81 -15.05 9.52 -4.34
C SER A 81 -15.70 10.89 -4.32
N SER A 82 -16.66 11.13 -5.20
CA SER A 82 -17.60 12.25 -5.09
C SER A 82 -18.42 12.10 -3.80
N PRO A 83 -19.09 13.16 -3.32
CA PRO A 83 -19.92 13.07 -2.10
C PRO A 83 -21.01 12.00 -2.16
N ASP A 84 -21.56 11.75 -3.35
CA ASP A 84 -22.57 10.73 -3.65
C ASP A 84 -21.97 9.39 -4.12
N TRP A 85 -20.64 9.29 -4.23
CA TRP A 85 -19.89 8.14 -4.75
C TRP A 85 -20.30 7.72 -6.19
N SER A 86 -20.94 8.61 -6.96
CA SER A 86 -21.34 8.34 -8.35
C SER A 86 -20.18 8.03 -9.30
N ASN A 87 -18.96 8.41 -8.95
CA ASN A 87 -17.77 8.08 -9.71
C ASN A 87 -17.09 6.75 -9.29
N ILE A 88 -17.67 6.01 -8.34
CA ILE A 88 -17.15 4.75 -7.84
C ILE A 88 -18.10 3.62 -8.21
N HIS A 89 -17.55 2.60 -8.86
CA HIS A 89 -18.27 1.37 -9.19
C HIS A 89 -17.49 0.15 -8.75
N THR A 90 -18.22 -0.91 -8.45
CA THR A 90 -17.72 -2.21 -8.03
C THR A 90 -18.41 -3.27 -8.87
N GLY A 91 -17.68 -4.32 -9.21
CA GLY A 91 -18.23 -5.43 -9.95
C GLY A 91 -17.31 -6.62 -9.86
N GLY A 92 -17.73 -7.70 -10.52
CA GLY A 92 -16.94 -8.91 -10.53
C GLY A 92 -17.54 -9.99 -11.40
N ASN A 93 -16.68 -10.86 -11.89
CA ASN A 93 -17.03 -11.98 -12.76
C ASN A 93 -16.83 -13.29 -12.04
N ARG A 94 -17.84 -14.15 -12.08
CA ARG A 94 -17.83 -15.49 -11.48
C ARG A 94 -18.20 -16.49 -12.55
N SER A 95 -17.28 -17.37 -12.91
CA SER A 95 -17.54 -18.42 -13.91
C SER A 95 -17.90 -19.75 -13.25
N GLN A 96 -18.58 -20.64 -14.00
CA GLN A 96 -18.87 -22.00 -13.53
C GLN A 96 -17.59 -22.81 -13.23
N GLY A 97 -16.48 -22.42 -13.84
CA GLY A 97 -15.16 -22.98 -13.55
C GLY A 97 -14.48 -22.37 -12.33
N GLY A 98 -15.13 -21.53 -11.53
CA GLY A 98 -14.53 -20.92 -10.34
C GLY A 98 -13.54 -19.78 -10.62
N LEU A 99 -13.56 -19.19 -11.83
CA LEU A 99 -12.88 -17.90 -12.05
C LEU A 99 -13.54 -16.88 -11.13
N ASN A 100 -12.75 -16.23 -10.29
CA ASN A 100 -13.23 -15.19 -9.38
C ASN A 100 -12.46 -13.90 -9.61
N GLN A 101 -13.14 -12.91 -10.16
CA GLN A 101 -12.61 -11.56 -10.37
C GLN A 101 -13.45 -10.52 -9.63
N ASP A 102 -12.83 -9.64 -8.86
CA ASP A 102 -13.47 -8.45 -8.30
C ASP A 102 -12.73 -7.21 -8.80
N TYR A 103 -13.46 -6.11 -8.99
CA TYR A 103 -12.84 -4.82 -9.28
C TYR A 103 -13.54 -3.65 -8.59
N ILE A 104 -12.78 -2.57 -8.45
CA ILE A 104 -13.27 -1.24 -8.10
C ILE A 104 -12.80 -0.28 -9.19
N ARG A 105 -13.76 0.44 -9.79
CA ARG A 105 -13.52 1.46 -10.80
C ARG A 105 -13.72 2.85 -10.20
N PHE A 106 -12.73 3.72 -10.41
CA PHE A 106 -12.81 5.14 -10.13
C PHE A 106 -12.89 5.89 -11.45
N THR A 107 -13.81 6.85 -11.55
CA THR A 107 -13.91 7.73 -12.71
C THR A 107 -13.47 9.15 -12.36
N ASN A 108 -12.64 9.73 -13.21
CA ASN A 108 -12.22 11.13 -13.14
C ASN A 108 -12.29 11.75 -14.54
N GLY A 109 -13.38 12.48 -14.82
CA GLY A 109 -13.69 12.90 -16.18
C GLY A 109 -13.86 11.69 -17.10
N LYS A 110 -13.10 11.64 -18.19
CA LYS A 110 -13.09 10.55 -19.17
C LYS A 110 -12.08 9.44 -18.87
N THR A 111 -11.39 9.52 -17.74
CA THR A 111 -10.39 8.52 -17.35
C THR A 111 -10.95 7.61 -16.26
N HIS A 112 -10.78 6.31 -16.45
CA HIS A 112 -11.23 5.28 -15.52
C HIS A 112 -10.04 4.50 -15.00
N TYR A 113 -9.97 4.32 -13.69
CA TYR A 113 -8.95 3.53 -13.00
C TYR A 113 -9.62 2.29 -12.43
N VAL A 114 -9.42 1.15 -13.09
CA VAL A 114 -10.01 -0.14 -12.71
C VAL A 114 -8.96 -0.94 -11.95
N VAL A 115 -9.11 -1.02 -10.64
CA VAL A 115 -8.27 -1.89 -9.81
C VAL A 115 -8.97 -3.23 -9.70
N HIS A 116 -8.29 -4.30 -10.07
CA HIS A 116 -8.88 -5.64 -10.11
C HIS A 116 -8.02 -6.66 -9.36
N VAL A 117 -8.68 -7.69 -8.84
CA VAL A 117 -8.08 -8.88 -8.23
C VAL A 117 -8.78 -10.10 -8.80
N ASP A 118 -8.01 -11.09 -9.24
CA ASP A 118 -8.53 -12.26 -9.92
C ASP A 118 -7.90 -13.55 -9.36
N GLU A 119 -8.59 -14.66 -9.57
CA GLU A 119 -8.09 -16.01 -9.33
C GLU A 119 -8.55 -16.91 -10.46
N THR A 120 -7.60 -17.58 -11.13
CA THR A 120 -7.91 -18.49 -12.23
C THR A 120 -8.76 -19.67 -11.75
N GLY A 121 -9.84 -19.94 -12.47
CA GLY A 121 -10.74 -21.05 -12.16
C GLY A 121 -10.13 -22.44 -12.42
N SER A 122 -10.78 -23.48 -11.90
CA SER A 122 -10.46 -24.90 -12.04
C SER A 122 -10.41 -25.41 -13.49
N LEU A 123 -10.99 -24.68 -14.43
CA LEU A 123 -10.97 -25.01 -15.86
C LEU A 123 -9.76 -24.42 -16.62
N ASN A 124 -8.88 -23.68 -15.95
CA ASN A 124 -7.64 -23.17 -16.55
C ASN A 124 -6.51 -24.22 -16.44
N GLU A 125 -5.51 -24.11 -17.34
CA GLU A 125 -4.29 -24.92 -17.30
C GLU A 125 -3.54 -24.84 -15.97
N ASN A 126 -3.62 -23.67 -15.32
CA ASN A 126 -3.04 -23.40 -14.01
C ASN A 126 -4.13 -22.81 -13.10
N PRO A 127 -4.91 -23.65 -12.38
CA PRO A 127 -5.98 -23.18 -11.52
C PRO A 127 -5.45 -22.60 -10.19
N GLY A 128 -6.23 -21.71 -9.57
CA GLY A 128 -5.91 -21.10 -8.27
C GLY A 128 -4.79 -20.05 -8.31
N ILE A 129 -4.40 -19.60 -9.50
CA ILE A 129 -3.39 -18.55 -9.65
C ILE A 129 -4.04 -17.21 -9.41
N ALA A 130 -3.62 -16.56 -8.32
CA ALA A 130 -3.99 -15.20 -8.01
C ALA A 130 -3.30 -14.21 -8.95
N SER A 131 -4.05 -13.22 -9.43
CA SER A 131 -3.50 -12.05 -10.12
C SER A 131 -4.18 -10.78 -9.62
N SER A 132 -3.54 -9.64 -9.83
CA SER A 132 -4.16 -8.34 -9.57
C SER A 132 -3.48 -7.25 -10.37
N GLY A 133 -4.13 -6.12 -10.53
CA GLY A 133 -3.59 -5.06 -11.36
C GLY A 133 -4.43 -3.79 -11.36
N ILE A 134 -4.03 -2.88 -12.23
CA ILE A 134 -4.70 -1.63 -12.50
C ILE A 134 -4.76 -1.46 -14.02
N GLU A 135 -5.96 -1.30 -14.55
CA GLU A 135 -6.17 -0.79 -15.90
C GLU A 135 -6.54 0.69 -15.84
N VAL A 136 -5.96 1.47 -16.75
CA VAL A 136 -6.30 2.87 -16.96
C VAL A 136 -6.93 2.99 -18.33
N LEU A 137 -8.20 3.38 -18.36
CA LEU A 137 -9.01 3.45 -19.57
C LEU A 137 -9.41 4.91 -19.85
N GLU A 138 -9.64 5.24 -21.11
CA GLU A 138 -10.10 6.53 -21.58
C GLU A 138 -11.36 6.42 -22.46
N GLY A 139 -12.19 7.46 -22.39
CA GLY A 139 -13.44 7.61 -23.14
C GLY A 139 -14.64 7.31 -22.25
N GLU A 140 -15.83 7.75 -22.65
CA GLU A 140 -17.07 7.61 -21.85
C GLU A 140 -17.35 6.16 -21.40
N THR A 141 -16.90 5.20 -22.20
CA THR A 141 -17.07 3.77 -21.97
C THR A 141 -15.72 3.04 -21.80
N GLY A 142 -14.63 3.76 -21.52
CA GLY A 142 -13.30 3.15 -21.41
C GLY A 142 -12.81 2.47 -22.69
N SER A 143 -13.18 3.00 -23.86
CA SER A 143 -12.90 2.42 -25.17
C SER A 143 -11.40 2.31 -25.53
N ALA A 144 -10.53 3.05 -24.85
CA ALA A 144 -9.09 3.04 -25.11
C ALA A 144 -8.31 2.73 -23.82
N THR A 145 -7.45 1.70 -23.86
CA THR A 145 -6.52 1.41 -22.76
C THR A 145 -5.31 2.33 -22.83
N LEU A 146 -5.13 3.17 -21.82
CA LEU A 146 -3.96 4.03 -21.67
C LEU A 146 -2.78 3.32 -20.99
N ALA A 147 -3.08 2.43 -20.03
CA ALA A 147 -2.07 1.64 -19.34
C ALA A 147 -2.67 0.37 -18.72
N SER A 148 -1.89 -0.72 -18.76
CA SER A 148 -2.14 -1.96 -18.02
C SER A 148 -0.97 -2.21 -17.06
N LEU A 149 -1.25 -2.28 -15.77
CA LEU A 149 -0.24 -2.47 -14.73
C LEU A 149 -0.52 -3.77 -13.98
N ARG A 150 0.43 -4.72 -14.04
CA ARG A 150 0.33 -5.99 -13.34
C ARG A 150 1.07 -5.96 -12.01
N CYS A 151 0.41 -6.47 -10.97
CA CYS A 151 0.99 -6.59 -9.65
C CYS A 151 1.94 -7.80 -9.62
N LYS A 152 3.23 -7.56 -9.32
CA LYS A 152 4.25 -8.64 -9.33
C LYS A 152 3.94 -9.76 -8.32
N SER A 153 3.38 -9.41 -7.18
CA SER A 153 2.93 -10.35 -6.15
C SER A 153 1.48 -10.03 -5.88
N ALA A 154 0.59 -10.88 -6.41
CA ALA A 154 -0.84 -10.62 -6.45
C ALA A 154 -1.35 -10.15 -5.08
N ALA A 155 -1.93 -8.95 -5.08
CA ALA A 155 -2.61 -8.41 -3.91
C ALA A 155 -4.07 -8.85 -3.95
N ARG A 156 -4.68 -8.97 -2.77
CA ARG A 156 -6.13 -9.19 -2.64
C ARG A 156 -6.77 -7.94 -2.07
N PHE A 157 -8.07 -7.80 -2.30
CA PHE A 157 -8.82 -6.85 -1.50
C PHE A 157 -8.83 -7.30 -0.04
N ASN A 158 -8.61 -6.37 0.88
CA ASN A 158 -8.82 -6.60 2.28
C ASN A 158 -10.32 -6.87 2.49
N ALA A 159 -10.69 -8.12 2.76
CA ALA A 159 -12.09 -8.55 2.80
C ALA A 159 -12.96 -7.69 3.72
N LYS A 160 -12.44 -7.33 4.90
CA LYS A 160 -13.17 -6.46 5.85
C LYS A 160 -13.35 -5.06 5.29
N ALA A 161 -12.29 -4.42 4.78
CA ALA A 161 -12.37 -3.08 4.26
C ALA A 161 -13.22 -3.00 2.99
N PHE A 162 -13.15 -4.02 2.13
CA PHE A 162 -13.99 -4.15 0.95
C PHE A 162 -15.48 -4.32 1.31
N PHE A 163 -15.80 -5.20 2.26
CA PHE A 163 -17.17 -5.37 2.75
C PHE A 163 -17.72 -4.08 3.41
N ASP A 164 -16.87 -3.35 4.13
CA ASP A 164 -17.26 -2.10 4.78
C ASP A 164 -17.48 -0.93 3.80
N LEU A 165 -17.23 -1.08 2.49
CA LEU A 165 -17.54 -0.05 1.49
C LEU A 165 -19.02 0.34 1.54
N ASN A 166 -19.92 -0.64 1.55
CA ASN A 166 -21.37 -0.41 1.62
C ASN A 166 -21.82 0.31 2.89
N ARG A 167 -21.03 0.22 3.97
CA ARG A 167 -21.31 0.91 5.23
C ARG A 167 -20.83 2.37 5.22
N SER A 168 -19.72 2.62 4.52
CA SER A 168 -19.12 3.95 4.40
C SER A 168 -19.71 4.79 3.28
N ALA A 169 -20.30 4.14 2.27
CA ALA A 169 -20.93 4.82 1.15
C ALA A 169 -22.24 5.53 1.56
N PRO A 170 -22.66 6.55 0.81
CA PRO A 170 -23.98 7.14 0.95
C PRO A 170 -25.08 6.07 0.81
N ALA A 171 -26.18 6.21 1.56
CA ALA A 171 -27.26 5.22 1.58
C ALA A 171 -27.91 4.98 0.19
N ALA A 172 -27.85 5.96 -0.71
CA ALA A 172 -28.37 5.86 -2.07
C ALA A 172 -27.37 5.27 -3.08
N TRP A 173 -26.12 5.02 -2.67
CA TRP A 173 -25.10 4.47 -3.55
C TRP A 173 -25.40 3.00 -3.84
N ASN A 174 -25.73 2.69 -5.10
CA ASN A 174 -25.94 1.31 -5.55
C ASN A 174 -24.62 0.63 -5.94
N GLY A 175 -23.58 1.40 -6.27
CA GLY A 175 -22.19 0.99 -6.45
C GLY A 175 -21.91 -0.12 -7.46
N ALA A 176 -22.93 -0.75 -8.03
CA ALA A 176 -22.79 -1.87 -8.95
C ALA A 176 -22.42 -1.35 -10.34
N GLU A 177 -21.44 -2.00 -10.96
CA GLU A 177 -21.23 -1.88 -12.39
C GLU A 177 -22.44 -2.46 -13.15
N VAL A 178 -22.70 -1.93 -14.35
CA VAL A 178 -23.75 -2.45 -15.22
C VAL A 178 -23.33 -3.85 -15.73
N PRO A 179 -24.13 -4.91 -15.51
CA PRO A 179 -23.86 -6.22 -16.09
C PRO A 179 -23.86 -6.17 -17.62
N GLY A 180 -22.90 -6.83 -18.26
CA GLY A 180 -22.64 -6.74 -19.70
C GLY A 180 -22.12 -5.37 -20.16
N GLY A 181 -21.81 -4.48 -19.22
CA GLY A 181 -21.34 -3.12 -19.48
C GLY A 181 -19.90 -3.09 -19.99
N PRO A 182 -19.46 -1.94 -20.54
CA PRO A 182 -18.15 -1.82 -21.17
C PRO A 182 -16.97 -1.92 -20.19
N PHE A 183 -17.25 -1.83 -18.88
CA PHE A 183 -16.25 -1.96 -17.82
C PHE A 183 -16.29 -3.32 -17.11
N GLU A 184 -17.16 -4.23 -17.54
CA GLU A 184 -17.12 -5.62 -17.10
C GLU A 184 -15.97 -6.33 -17.83
N MET A 185 -14.76 -6.07 -17.34
CA MET A 185 -13.53 -6.63 -17.90
C MET A 185 -13.45 -8.11 -17.48
N ILE A 186 -13.15 -9.01 -18.40
CA ILE A 186 -12.74 -10.40 -18.10
C ILE A 186 -11.24 -10.46 -18.40
N TYR A 187 -10.41 -10.66 -17.37
CA TYR A 187 -8.95 -10.79 -17.53
C TYR A 187 -8.48 -12.25 -17.53
#